data_AF-A0A433ZTS1-F1
#
_entry.id   AF-A0A433ZTS1-F1
#
_cell.length_a   1.000
_cell.length_b   1.000
_cell.length_c   1.000
_cell.angle_alpha   90.00
_cell.angle_beta   90.00
_cell.angle_gamma   90.00
#
_symmetry.space_group_name_H-M   'P 1'
#
loop_
_entity.id
_entity.type
_entity.pdbx_description
1 polymer ?
#
loop_
_entity_poly.entity_id
_entity_poly.type
_entity_poly.pdbx_seq_one_letter_code
_entity_poly.pdbx_strand_id
1 'polypeptide(L)'
;MTDLLPEQEVMIEPGTALLLSVPENKPDAVLGALTGVFKQHKPVRRAFWVMAAEKNTTIPDEPALLIVLELSEEEEADTVIRQAAEAAMEHLTDGEHIDFCLLNPDENDGLTHFLTQHTQAFYQRRLGGWLRNAIPVTEA
;
A
#
# COMPACT_ATOMS: atom_id res chain seq x y z
N MET A 1 -3.42 -36.62 -16.81
CA MET A 1 -2.66 -35.83 -17.78
C MET A 1 -2.69 -34.42 -17.25
N THR A 2 -1.66 -34.01 -16.51
CA THR A 2 -1.61 -32.71 -15.85
C THR A 2 -1.19 -31.70 -16.89
N ASP A 3 -2.12 -30.82 -17.28
CA ASP A 3 -1.82 -29.72 -18.19
C ASP A 3 -0.90 -28.76 -17.42
N LEU A 4 0.37 -28.72 -17.81
CA LEU A 4 1.31 -27.73 -17.30
C LEU A 4 0.95 -26.41 -18.00
N LEU A 5 0.44 -25.45 -17.23
CA LEU A 5 0.26 -24.09 -17.73
C LEU A 5 1.62 -23.56 -18.19
N PRO A 6 1.70 -22.82 -19.30
CA PRO A 6 2.95 -22.23 -19.75
C PRO A 6 3.42 -21.20 -18.72
N GLU A 7 4.55 -21.45 -18.07
CA GLU A 7 5.25 -20.50 -17.22
C GLU A 7 6.20 -19.67 -18.10
N GLN A 8 6.05 -18.35 -18.10
CA GLN A 8 6.94 -17.43 -18.81
C GLN A 8 7.65 -16.54 -17.79
N GLU A 9 8.98 -16.63 -17.75
CA GLU A 9 9.82 -15.69 -17.02
C GLU A 9 10.11 -14.49 -17.92
N VAL A 10 9.65 -13.31 -17.51
CA VAL A 10 9.89 -12.03 -18.21
C VAL A 10 10.92 -11.24 -17.41
N MET A 11 12.12 -11.03 -17.97
CA MET A 11 13.06 -10.07 -17.39
C MET A 11 12.65 -8.65 -17.78
N ILE A 12 12.36 -7.81 -16.77
CA ILE A 12 12.08 -6.39 -16.96
C ILE A 12 13.41 -5.62 -16.95
N GLU A 13 13.62 -4.77 -17.95
CA GLU A 13 14.81 -3.92 -18.06
C GLU A 13 14.88 -2.95 -16.85
N PRO A 14 16.01 -2.88 -16.12
CA PRO A 14 16.18 -1.91 -15.05
C PRO A 14 16.39 -0.51 -15.63
N GLY A 15 15.54 0.47 -15.27
CA GLY A 15 15.76 1.85 -15.71
C GLY A 15 14.62 2.85 -15.54
N THR A 16 13.40 2.43 -15.19
CA THR A 16 12.28 3.36 -15.02
C THR A 16 12.24 3.91 -13.60
N ALA A 17 12.32 5.24 -13.47
CA ALA A 17 12.12 5.92 -12.20
C ALA A 17 10.63 6.17 -11.98
N LEU A 18 10.11 5.79 -10.81
CA LEU A 18 8.76 6.14 -10.38
C LEU A 18 8.76 7.50 -9.67
N LEU A 19 7.74 8.30 -9.96
CA LEU A 19 7.37 9.49 -9.21
C LEU A 19 6.29 9.08 -8.20
N LEU A 20 6.65 9.14 -6.92
CA LEU A 20 5.73 8.88 -5.82
C LEU A 20 5.12 10.19 -5.34
N SER A 21 3.82 10.18 -5.07
CA SER A 21 3.10 11.34 -4.56
C SER A 21 1.96 10.93 -3.61
N VAL A 22 1.50 11.88 -2.79
CA VAL A 22 0.30 11.71 -1.97
C VAL A 22 -0.89 12.21 -2.80
N PRO A 23 -1.94 11.40 -3.02
CA PRO A 23 -3.12 11.84 -3.75
C PRO A 23 -3.82 12.98 -3.03
N GLU A 24 -4.22 14.02 -3.77
CA GLU A 24 -4.96 15.15 -3.21
C GLU A 24 -6.37 14.73 -2.76
N ASN A 25 -6.99 13.81 -3.50
CA ASN A 25 -8.28 13.25 -3.14
C ASN A 25 -8.11 12.07 -2.18
N LYS A 26 -8.84 12.12 -1.08
CA LYS A 26 -8.89 11.08 -0.07
C LYS A 26 -10.25 10.37 -0.15
N PRO A 27 -10.33 9.18 -0.77
CA PRO A 27 -11.60 8.49 -0.96
C PRO A 27 -12.06 7.86 0.37
N ASP A 28 -12.77 8.63 1.18
CA ASP A 28 -13.17 8.25 2.55
C ASP A 28 -13.92 6.92 2.62
N ALA A 29 -14.75 6.59 1.61
CA ALA A 29 -15.46 5.33 1.53
C ALA A 29 -14.51 4.12 1.36
N VAL A 30 -13.60 4.20 0.39
CA VAL A 30 -12.59 3.16 0.11
C VAL A 30 -11.67 2.99 1.32
N LEU A 31 -11.11 4.09 1.84
CA LEU A 31 -10.20 4.05 3.00
C LEU A 31 -10.90 3.55 4.27
N GLY A 32 -12.19 3.87 4.42
CA GLY A 32 -13.04 3.37 5.50
C GLY A 32 -13.22 1.85 5.43
N ALA A 33 -13.54 1.31 4.26
CA ALA A 33 -13.68 -0.13 4.02
C ALA A 33 -12.37 -0.88 4.28
N LEU A 34 -11.26 -0.39 3.72
CA LEU A 34 -9.92 -0.92 3.94
C LEU A 34 -9.55 -0.91 5.43
N THR A 35 -9.81 0.20 6.12
CA THR A 35 -9.59 0.30 7.57
C THR A 35 -10.43 -0.73 8.34
N GLY A 36 -11.64 -1.04 7.90
CA GLY A 36 -12.50 -2.07 8.46
C GLY A 36 -11.89 -3.47 8.35
N VAL A 37 -11.29 -3.79 7.21
CA VAL A 37 -10.54 -5.04 6.98
C VAL A 37 -9.30 -5.07 7.88
N PHE A 38 -8.44 -4.05 7.83
CA PHE A 38 -7.16 -4.06 8.54
C PHE A 38 -7.29 -4.13 10.06
N LYS A 39 -8.39 -3.63 10.65
CA LYS A 39 -8.66 -3.80 12.08
C LYS A 39 -8.81 -5.27 12.49
N GLN A 40 -9.35 -6.10 11.61
CA GLN A 40 -9.58 -7.53 11.85
C GLN A 40 -8.30 -8.35 11.67
N HIS A 41 -7.33 -7.84 10.92
CA HIS A 41 -6.05 -8.49 10.67
C HIS A 41 -4.96 -7.97 11.59
N LYS A 42 -4.58 -8.78 12.59
CA LYS A 42 -3.50 -8.45 13.53
C LYS A 42 -2.16 -8.10 12.84
N PRO A 43 -1.76 -8.78 11.76
CA PRO A 43 -0.49 -8.53 11.10
C PRO A 43 -0.36 -7.14 10.50
N VAL A 44 -1.46 -6.47 10.12
CA VAL A 44 -1.39 -5.14 9.49
C VAL A 44 -0.94 -4.10 10.51
N ARG A 45 0.27 -3.56 10.32
CA ARG A 45 0.88 -2.53 11.17
C ARG A 45 0.55 -1.13 10.67
N ARG A 46 0.78 -0.88 9.38
CA ARG A 46 0.52 0.41 8.73
C ARG A 46 -0.03 0.18 7.32
N ALA A 47 -0.86 1.11 6.85
CA ALA A 47 -1.27 1.19 5.46
C ALA A 47 -1.19 2.63 4.95
N PHE A 48 -0.69 2.79 3.73
CA PHE A 48 -0.45 4.09 3.09
C PHE A 48 -1.26 4.19 1.80
N TRP A 49 -1.67 5.41 1.45
CA TRP A 49 -2.36 5.74 0.21
C TRP A 49 -1.45 6.63 -0.62
N VAL A 50 -0.93 6.10 -1.73
CA VAL A 50 0.05 6.79 -2.57
C VAL A 50 -0.28 6.64 -4.05
N MET A 51 0.26 7.54 -4.86
CA MET A 51 0.25 7.44 -6.32
C MET A 51 1.66 7.16 -6.82
N ALA A 52 1.77 6.33 -7.85
CA ALA A 52 3.00 6.09 -8.59
C ALA A 52 2.78 6.39 -10.08
N ALA A 53 3.66 7.21 -10.66
CA ALA A 53 3.67 7.47 -12.09
C ALA A 53 5.08 7.25 -12.67
N GLU A 54 5.18 6.84 -13.92
CA GLU A 54 6.47 6.76 -14.58
C GLU A 54 7.02 8.16 -14.91
N LYS A 55 8.27 8.42 -14.53
CA LYS A 55 8.89 9.75 -14.69
C LYS A 55 9.12 10.16 -16.15
N ASN A 56 9.39 9.18 -17.03
CA ASN A 56 9.97 9.42 -18.36
C ASN A 56 9.07 8.99 -19.53
N THR A 57 7.77 8.81 -19.29
CA THR A 57 6.84 8.51 -20.40
C THR A 57 6.52 9.77 -21.20
N THR A 58 6.52 9.65 -22.52
CA THR A 58 6.14 10.73 -23.46
C THR A 58 4.63 10.85 -23.61
N ILE A 59 3.88 9.87 -23.11
CA ILE A 59 2.42 9.83 -23.07
C ILE A 59 2.04 9.92 -21.59
N PRO A 60 1.22 10.90 -21.16
CA PRO A 60 0.76 10.95 -19.77
C PRO A 60 -0.04 9.68 -19.46
N ASP A 61 0.55 8.76 -18.70
CA ASP A 61 -0.19 7.66 -18.08
C ASP A 61 -0.86 8.16 -16.81
N GLU A 62 -2.04 7.62 -16.54
CA GLU A 62 -2.73 7.86 -15.29
C GLU A 62 -1.91 7.25 -14.14
N PRO A 63 -1.62 8.01 -13.06
CA PRO A 63 -0.86 7.47 -11.95
C PRO A 63 -1.60 6.29 -11.33
N ALA A 64 -0.87 5.20 -11.07
CA ALA A 64 -1.41 4.06 -10.35
C ALA A 64 -1.68 4.44 -8.89
N LEU A 65 -2.89 4.16 -8.41
CA LEU A 65 -3.25 4.29 -7.00
C LEU A 65 -2.79 3.04 -6.25
N LEU A 66 -1.97 3.22 -5.21
CA LEU A 66 -1.38 2.12 -4.44
C LEU A 66 -1.81 2.16 -2.98
N ILE A 67 -2.18 0.99 -2.47
CA ILE A 67 -2.23 0.70 -1.04
C ILE A 67 -0.94 -0.03 -0.66
N VAL A 68 -0.07 0.65 0.06
CA VAL A 68 1.16 0.03 0.58
C VAL A 68 0.93 -0.46 2.01
N LEU A 69 1.17 -1.75 2.25
CA LEU A 69 0.94 -2.41 3.53
C LEU A 69 2.25 -2.78 4.20
N GLU A 70 2.43 -2.36 5.45
CA GLU A 70 3.43 -2.98 6.32
C GLU A 70 2.75 -4.06 7.16
N LEU A 71 3.24 -5.29 7.04
CA LEU A 71 2.78 -6.44 7.81
C LEU A 71 3.85 -6.88 8.82
N SER A 72 3.42 -7.51 9.93
CA SER A 72 4.34 -8.20 10.84
C SER A 72 4.69 -9.61 10.40
N GLU A 73 3.85 -10.21 9.54
CA GLU A 73 3.87 -11.60 9.09
C GLU A 73 3.52 -11.55 7.59
N GLU A 74 4.48 -11.81 6.71
CA GLU A 74 4.31 -11.70 5.26
C GLU A 74 3.42 -12.83 4.70
N GLU A 75 3.39 -13.98 5.36
CA GLU A 75 2.55 -15.13 5.00
C GLU A 75 1.03 -14.81 5.01
N GLU A 76 0.63 -13.73 5.68
CA GLU A 76 -0.75 -13.25 5.76
C GLU A 76 -1.09 -12.26 4.63
N ALA A 77 -0.11 -11.86 3.81
CA ALA A 77 -0.27 -10.86 2.75
C ALA A 77 -1.40 -11.20 1.78
N ASP A 78 -1.39 -12.41 1.21
CA ASP A 78 -2.39 -12.82 0.23
C ASP A 78 -3.83 -12.75 0.79
N THR A 79 -4.01 -13.18 2.04
CA THR A 79 -5.31 -13.14 2.70
C THR A 79 -5.77 -11.71 2.96
N VAL A 80 -4.88 -10.86 3.47
CA VAL A 80 -5.16 -9.45 3.74
C VAL A 80 -5.48 -8.71 2.45
N ILE A 81 -4.64 -8.85 1.42
CA ILE A 81 -4.78 -8.17 0.12
C ILE A 81 -6.09 -8.58 -0.53
N ARG A 82 -6.39 -9.88 -0.59
CA ARG A 82 -7.65 -10.36 -1.20
C ARG A 82 -8.88 -9.75 -0.53
N GLN A 83 -8.96 -9.78 0.80
CA GLN A 83 -10.11 -9.23 1.52
C GLN A 83 -10.17 -7.70 1.42
N ALA A 84 -9.03 -7.03 1.39
CA ALA A 84 -8.95 -5.59 1.20
C ALA A 84 -9.42 -5.18 -0.20
N ALA A 85 -9.01 -5.92 -1.24
CA ALA A 85 -9.46 -5.71 -2.61
C ALA A 85 -10.97 -5.94 -2.74
N GLU A 86 -11.50 -7.03 -2.18
CA GLU A 86 -12.95 -7.30 -2.13
C GLU A 86 -13.71 -6.15 -1.49
N ALA A 87 -13.26 -5.65 -0.35
CA ALA A 87 -13.91 -4.54 0.36
C ALA A 87 -13.80 -3.19 -0.37
N ALA A 88 -12.67 -2.92 -1.03
CA ALA A 88 -12.48 -1.69 -1.78
C ALA A 88 -13.36 -1.63 -3.03
N MET A 89 -13.50 -2.76 -3.73
CA MET A 89 -14.24 -2.86 -4.98
C MET A 89 -15.72 -2.47 -4.85
N GLU A 90 -16.32 -2.60 -3.67
CA GLU A 90 -17.69 -2.13 -3.40
C GLU A 90 -17.82 -0.58 -3.45
N HIS A 91 -16.70 0.14 -3.40
CA HIS A 91 -16.65 1.60 -3.31
C HIS A 91 -15.91 2.28 -4.47
N LEU A 92 -15.22 1.51 -5.31
CA LEU A 92 -14.58 2.03 -6.52
C LEU A 92 -15.63 2.28 -7.61
N THR A 93 -15.45 3.35 -8.37
CA THR A 93 -16.27 3.63 -9.55
C THR A 93 -15.76 2.86 -10.77
N ASP A 94 -16.61 2.73 -11.80
CA ASP A 94 -16.24 2.04 -13.04
C ASP A 94 -14.97 2.66 -13.66
N GLY A 95 -13.90 1.86 -13.73
CA GLY A 95 -12.59 2.26 -14.29
C GLY A 95 -11.54 2.65 -13.25
N GLU A 96 -11.93 2.91 -12.00
CA GLU A 96 -10.97 3.09 -10.91
C GLU A 96 -10.38 1.73 -10.49
N HIS A 97 -9.08 1.72 -10.28
CA HIS A 97 -8.34 0.55 -9.80
C HIS A 97 -7.36 0.98 -8.73
N ILE A 98 -7.11 0.08 -7.79
CA ILE A 98 -6.08 0.24 -6.77
C ILE A 98 -5.22 -1.02 -6.79
N ASP A 99 -3.91 -0.84 -6.70
CA ASP A 99 -2.97 -1.94 -6.55
C ASP A 99 -2.48 -2.02 -5.11
N PHE A 100 -1.96 -3.19 -4.74
CA PHE A 100 -1.41 -3.44 -3.41
C PHE A 100 0.08 -3.73 -3.50
N CYS A 101 0.82 -3.17 -2.55
CA CYS A 101 2.26 -3.37 -2.42
C CYS A 101 2.62 -3.65 -0.96
N LEU A 102 3.63 -4.46 -0.72
CA LEU A 102 4.15 -4.71 0.63
C LEU A 102 5.34 -3.79 0.90
N LEU A 103 5.32 -3.13 2.06
CA LEU A 103 6.44 -2.37 2.58
C LEU A 103 7.33 -3.27 3.41
N ASN A 104 8.58 -3.42 2.98
CA ASN A 104 9.65 -3.93 3.83
C ASN A 104 10.35 -2.74 4.53
N PRO A 105 10.13 -2.51 5.84
CA PRO A 105 10.67 -1.33 6.51
C PRO A 105 12.20 -1.33 6.67
N ASP A 106 12.85 -2.49 6.49
CA ASP A 106 14.30 -2.63 6.59
C ASP A 106 15.00 -2.36 5.23
N GLU A 107 14.23 -2.20 4.15
CA GLU A 107 14.75 -1.82 2.85
C GLU A 107 15.06 -0.31 2.80
N ASN A 108 16.27 0.01 2.32
CA ASN A 108 16.70 1.39 2.11
C ASN A 108 16.45 1.82 0.67
N ASP A 109 15.21 1.72 0.22
CA ASP A 109 14.78 2.06 -1.13
C ASP A 109 13.99 3.39 -1.18
N GLY A 110 13.69 3.84 -2.39
CA GLY A 110 12.99 5.11 -2.60
C GLY A 110 11.54 5.09 -2.07
N LEU A 111 10.87 3.94 -2.11
CA LEU A 111 9.50 3.78 -1.63
C LEU A 111 9.46 3.88 -0.10
N THR A 112 10.31 3.13 0.60
CA THR A 112 10.39 3.14 2.07
C THR A 112 10.78 4.52 2.59
N HIS A 113 11.74 5.18 1.96
CA HIS A 113 12.11 6.55 2.31
C HIS A 113 10.93 7.52 2.14
N PHE A 114 10.26 7.49 0.99
CA PHE A 114 9.10 8.34 0.72
C PHE A 114 7.97 8.11 1.73
N LEU A 115 7.61 6.85 1.97
CA LEU A 115 6.50 6.50 2.87
C LEU A 115 6.77 6.92 4.32
N THR A 116 8.00 6.75 4.79
CA THR A 116 8.35 7.04 6.19
C THR A 116 8.65 8.52 6.47
N GLN A 117 9.12 9.28 5.48
CA GLN A 117 9.55 10.68 5.67
C GLN A 117 8.59 11.72 5.08
N HIS A 118 7.84 11.35 4.05
CA HIS A 118 7.06 12.31 3.24
C HIS A 118 5.57 12.00 3.17
N THR A 119 5.12 10.92 3.82
CA THR A 119 3.70 10.56 3.88
C THR A 119 3.27 10.18 5.30
N GLN A 120 1.96 10.04 5.49
CA GLN A 120 1.38 9.50 6.72
C GLN A 120 0.52 8.29 6.39
N ALA A 121 0.63 7.25 7.22
CA ALA A 121 -0.23 6.09 7.12
C ALA A 121 -1.68 6.51 7.41
N PHE A 122 -2.63 6.14 6.54
CA PHE A 122 -4.05 6.37 6.81
C PHE A 122 -4.59 5.37 7.84
N TYR A 123 -3.95 4.21 7.95
CA TYR A 123 -4.18 3.23 9.00
C TYR A 123 -2.86 2.94 9.70
N GLN A 124 -2.87 3.01 11.03
CA GLN A 124 -1.78 2.54 11.86
C GLN A 124 -2.35 1.79 13.05
N ARG A 125 -1.93 0.54 13.22
CA ARG A 125 -2.29 -0.26 14.38
C ARG A 125 -1.69 0.39 15.61
N ARG A 126 -2.55 0.81 16.53
CA ARG A 126 -2.12 1.29 17.84
C ARG A 126 -1.56 0.10 18.60
N LEU A 127 -0.26 0.14 18.89
CA LEU A 127 0.32 -0.75 19.89
C LEU A 127 -0.41 -0.49 21.22
N GLY A 128 -0.71 -1.55 21.97
CA GLY A 128 -1.47 -1.46 23.22
C GLY A 128 -0.94 -0.36 24.16
N GLY A 129 -1.78 0.14 25.08
CA GLY A 129 -1.56 1.35 25.87
C GLY A 129 -0.25 1.48 26.66
N TRP A 130 0.59 0.44 26.70
CA TRP A 130 1.94 0.47 27.24
C TRP A 130 2.87 1.47 26.53
N LEU A 131 2.74 1.70 25.21
CA LEU A 131 3.59 2.65 24.48
C LEU A 131 3.12 4.12 24.52
N ARG A 132 1.90 4.41 25.00
CA ARG A 132 1.43 5.80 25.13
C ARG A 132 2.24 6.62 26.14
N ASN A 133 2.90 5.94 27.08
CA ASN A 133 3.71 6.59 28.12
C ASN A 133 5.20 6.65 27.76
N ALA A 134 5.62 6.05 26.64
CA ALA A 134 7.03 5.89 26.28
C ALA A 134 7.52 6.87 25.21
N ILE A 135 6.61 7.58 24.54
CA ILE A 135 6.95 8.57 23.51
C ILE A 135 6.45 9.94 24.00
N PRO A 136 7.34 10.89 24.33
CA PRO A 136 6.91 12.26 24.58
C PRO A 136 6.31 12.82 23.30
N VAL A 137 5.05 13.25 23.38
CA VAL A 137 4.41 14.00 22.29
C VAL A 137 5.07 15.36 22.26
N THR A 138 5.90 15.63 21.25
CA THR A 138 6.34 16.98 20.95
C THR A 138 5.21 17.66 20.18
N GLU A 139 4.50 18.57 20.84
CA GLU A 139 3.65 19.53 20.13
C GLU A 139 4.52 20.67 19.59
N ALA A 140 4.52 20.86 18.27
CA ALA A 140 4.70 22.13 17.57
C ALA A 140 4.45 21.95 16.07
#